data_AF-A0A7W3SQU0-F1
#
_entry.id   AF-A0A7W3SQU0-F1
#
_cell.length_a   1.000
_cell.length_b   1.000
_cell.length_c   1.000
_cell.angle_alpha   90.00
_cell.angle_beta   90.00
_cell.angle_gamma   90.00
#
_symmetry.space_group_name_H-M   'P 1'
#
loop_
_entity.id
_entity.type
_entity.pdbx_description
1 polymer ?
#
loop_
_entity_poly.entity_id
_entity_poly.type
_entity_poly.pdbx_seq_one_letter_code
_entity_poly.pdbx_strand_id
1 'polypeptide(L)'
;MSELIAKLQKTGLFDLLSAGSLIFSGLFIWIARHLPEFSWSIQHQPFYFPFFTLIIGCFLTAVPFSRWIGKGVDNPFFRYTANVSFGLYIWHNLIITLLSMYWIEDFHYMGVAQLDRWIWISLGVLAVSYSIASLSYFVLEKPILDRSHHWRGSRRYLKNRENKSA
;
A
#
# COMPACT_ATOMS: atom_id res chain seq x y z
N MET A 1 -8.60 26.00 17.30
CA MET A 1 -7.87 25.03 16.46
C MET A 1 -8.76 24.43 15.37
N SER A 2 -10.01 24.04 15.66
CA SER A 2 -10.99 23.53 14.69
C SER A 2 -11.35 24.53 13.57
N GLU A 3 -11.54 25.81 13.88
CA GLU A 3 -11.88 26.83 12.87
C GLU A 3 -10.78 27.07 11.82
N LEU A 4 -9.51 27.04 12.24
CA LEU A 4 -8.37 27.28 11.36
C LEU A 4 -8.18 26.12 10.38
N ILE A 5 -8.35 24.88 10.86
CA ILE A 5 -8.36 23.67 10.02
C ILE A 5 -9.53 23.72 9.04
N ALA A 6 -10.74 24.08 9.50
CA ALA A 6 -11.91 24.18 8.62
C ALA A 6 -11.74 25.25 7.52
N LYS A 7 -11.09 26.38 7.84
CA LYS A 7 -10.75 27.41 6.85
C LYS A 7 -9.73 26.90 5.83
N LEU A 8 -8.65 26.25 6.30
CA LEU A 8 -7.60 25.68 5.44
C LEU A 8 -8.13 24.56 4.53
N GLN A 9 -9.09 23.75 5.02
CA GLN A 9 -9.81 22.77 4.21
C GLN A 9 -10.62 23.44 3.10
N LYS A 10 -11.29 24.56 3.39
CA LYS A 10 -12.04 25.31 2.35
C LYS A 10 -11.12 25.92 1.29
N THR A 11 -9.92 26.35 1.67
CA THR A 11 -8.92 26.93 0.74
C THR A 11 -8.23 25.88 -0.14
N GLY A 12 -8.37 24.58 0.16
CA GLY A 12 -7.71 23.51 -0.60
C GLY A 12 -6.21 23.36 -0.31
N LEU A 13 -5.70 23.98 0.76
CA LEU A 13 -4.28 23.91 1.12
C LEU A 13 -3.83 22.46 1.37
N PHE A 14 -4.66 21.66 2.04
CA PHE A 14 -4.37 20.25 2.28
C PHE A 14 -4.36 19.42 0.99
N ASP A 15 -5.22 19.75 0.01
CA ASP A 15 -5.18 19.10 -1.31
C ASP A 15 -3.86 19.41 -2.02
N LEU A 16 -3.41 20.68 -1.97
CA LEU A 16 -2.15 21.11 -2.58
C LEU A 16 -0.94 20.49 -1.87
N LEU A 17 -0.94 20.42 -0.55
CA LEU A 17 0.13 19.76 0.22
C LEU A 17 0.18 18.27 -0.09
N SER A 18 -0.94 17.55 -0.05
CA SER A 18 -0.99 16.13 -0.37
C SER A 18 -0.56 15.83 -1.81
N ALA A 19 -1.10 16.57 -2.79
CA ALA A 19 -0.71 16.41 -4.19
C ALA A 19 0.76 16.78 -4.43
N GLY A 20 1.21 17.88 -3.82
CA GLY A 20 2.60 18.33 -3.88
C GLY A 20 3.56 17.29 -3.31
N SER A 21 3.25 16.69 -2.16
CA SER A 21 4.05 15.61 -1.58
C SER A 21 4.12 14.38 -2.48
N LEU A 22 3.02 13.97 -3.13
CA LEU A 22 3.03 12.84 -4.08
C LEU A 22 3.88 13.13 -5.32
N ILE A 23 3.72 14.32 -5.92
CA ILE A 23 4.50 14.73 -7.08
C ILE A 23 5.98 14.79 -6.71
N PHE A 24 6.31 15.41 -5.57
CA PHE A 24 7.69 15.54 -5.11
C PHE A 24 8.31 14.17 -4.78
N SER A 25 7.53 13.23 -4.22
CA SER A 25 7.96 11.85 -4.00
C SER A 25 8.32 11.14 -5.31
N GLY A 26 7.48 11.26 -6.35
CA GLY A 26 7.74 10.70 -7.67
C GLY A 26 8.96 11.31 -8.34
N LEU A 27 9.10 12.63 -8.29
CA LEU A 27 10.28 13.34 -8.80
C LEU A 27 11.55 12.95 -8.06
N PHE A 28 11.48 12.81 -6.74
CA PHE A 28 12.59 12.40 -5.90
C PHE A 28 13.09 11.01 -6.29
N ILE A 29 12.19 10.03 -6.40
CA ILE A 29 12.55 8.67 -6.87
C ILE A 29 13.11 8.72 -8.29
N TRP A 30 12.53 9.51 -9.18
CA TRP A 30 12.99 9.62 -10.56
C TRP A 30 14.44 10.13 -10.67
N ILE A 31 14.78 11.15 -9.87
CA ILE A 31 16.14 11.68 -9.80
C ILE A 31 17.08 10.67 -9.13
N ALA A 32 16.60 10.01 -8.07
CA ALA A 32 17.39 9.08 -7.27
C ALA A 32 17.55 7.68 -7.89
N ARG A 33 16.86 7.35 -8.99
CA ARG A 33 16.82 6.00 -9.59
C ARG A 33 18.18 5.38 -9.93
N HIS A 34 19.20 6.22 -10.17
CA HIS A 34 20.55 5.80 -10.52
C HIS A 34 21.51 5.86 -9.33
N LEU A 35 21.04 6.31 -8.17
CA LEU A 35 21.81 6.39 -6.94
C LEU A 35 21.66 5.09 -6.15
N PRO A 36 22.74 4.59 -5.53
CA PRO A 36 22.65 3.51 -4.54
C PRO A 36 21.59 3.80 -3.46
N GLU A 37 20.95 2.76 -2.93
CA GLU A 37 19.81 2.84 -1.99
C GLU A 37 20.09 3.65 -0.70
N PHE A 38 21.36 3.68 -0.26
CA PHE A 38 21.82 4.42 0.92
C PHE A 38 22.37 5.81 0.60
N SER A 39 22.34 6.22 -0.67
CA SER A 39 22.81 7.55 -1.05
C SER A 39 21.98 8.61 -0.34
N TRP A 40 22.62 9.69 0.10
CA TRP A 40 21.98 10.78 0.87
C TRP A 40 21.32 10.35 2.18
N SER A 41 21.52 9.11 2.61
CA SER A 41 20.90 8.59 3.81
C SER A 41 21.71 8.97 5.05
N ILE A 42 21.04 9.57 6.02
CA ILE A 42 21.63 9.78 7.34
C ILE A 42 21.72 8.43 8.06
N GLN A 43 22.87 8.14 8.70
CA GLN A 43 23.11 6.88 9.42
C GLN A 43 23.00 5.60 8.59
N HIS A 44 23.18 5.65 7.26
CA HIS A 44 23.02 4.48 6.38
C HIS A 44 21.66 3.78 6.53
N GLN A 45 20.62 4.54 6.82
CA GLN A 45 19.26 4.00 6.83
C GLN A 45 18.73 3.83 5.40
N PRO A 46 17.92 2.80 5.11
CA PRO A 46 17.38 2.58 3.78
C PRO A 46 16.38 3.68 3.37
N PHE A 47 16.06 3.73 2.08
CA PHE A 47 15.06 4.63 1.49
C PHE A 47 15.41 6.12 1.55
N TYR A 48 16.69 6.51 1.37
CA TYR A 48 17.09 7.92 1.30
C TYR A 48 16.68 8.74 2.53
N PHE A 49 16.76 8.12 3.72
CA PHE A 49 16.36 8.75 4.98
C PHE A 49 17.15 10.04 5.24
N PRO A 50 16.52 11.15 5.68
CA PRO A 50 15.13 11.30 6.09
C PRO A 50 14.23 11.87 5.00
N PHE A 51 14.78 12.22 3.83
CA PHE A 51 14.09 13.04 2.84
C PHE A 51 12.81 12.37 2.33
N PHE A 52 12.92 11.12 1.87
CA PHE A 52 11.76 10.36 1.39
C PHE A 52 10.72 10.18 2.50
N THR A 53 11.17 9.84 3.70
CA THR A 53 10.32 9.63 4.87
C THR A 53 9.57 10.89 5.28
N LEU A 54 10.21 12.06 5.20
CA LEU A 54 9.58 13.36 5.47
C LEU A 54 8.52 13.70 4.42
N ILE A 55 8.79 13.44 3.14
CA ILE A 55 7.84 13.68 2.05
C ILE A 55 6.59 12.81 2.25
N ILE A 56 6.77 11.52 2.53
CA ILE A 56 5.66 10.59 2.79
C ILE A 56 4.94 10.94 4.09
N GLY A 57 5.66 11.33 5.15
CA GLY A 57 5.07 11.78 6.40
C GLY A 57 4.20 13.04 6.22
N CYS A 58 4.66 13.99 5.41
CA CYS A 58 3.88 15.18 5.03
C CYS A 58 2.59 14.79 4.28
N PHE A 59 2.68 13.85 3.34
CA PHE A 59 1.51 13.31 2.66
C PHE A 59 0.52 12.68 3.63
N LEU A 60 0.97 11.74 4.47
CA LEU A 60 0.11 11.00 5.41
C LEU A 60 -0.55 11.91 6.46
N THR A 61 0.11 12.99 6.84
CA THR A 61 -0.47 13.98 7.78
C THR A 61 -1.43 14.95 7.11
N ALA A 62 -1.24 15.28 5.83
CA ALA A 62 -2.12 16.20 5.09
C ALA A 62 -3.36 15.51 4.51
N VAL A 63 -3.24 14.25 4.07
CA VAL A 63 -4.30 13.49 3.37
C VAL A 63 -5.63 13.38 4.12
N PRO A 64 -5.66 13.09 5.43
CA PRO A 64 -6.93 12.99 6.17
C PRO A 64 -7.73 14.29 6.19
N PHE A 65 -7.06 15.43 5.97
CA PHE A 65 -7.68 16.75 5.91
C PHE A 65 -7.94 17.23 4.48
N SER A 66 -7.49 16.50 3.46
CA SER A 66 -7.73 16.80 2.06
C SER A 66 -9.16 16.44 1.65
N ARG A 67 -9.76 17.21 0.74
CA ARG A 67 -11.14 17.00 0.27
C ARG A 67 -11.20 16.11 -0.96
N TRP A 68 -10.23 16.25 -1.86
CA TRP A 68 -10.18 15.55 -3.15
C TRP A 68 -9.20 14.39 -3.12
N ILE A 69 -7.95 14.65 -2.69
CA ILE A 69 -6.92 13.62 -2.62
C ILE A 69 -7.30 12.55 -1.60
N GLY A 70 -7.82 12.95 -0.43
CA GLY A 70 -8.35 12.01 0.56
C GLY A 70 -9.42 11.06 -0.02
N LYS A 71 -10.40 11.60 -0.75
CA LYS A 71 -11.42 10.77 -1.44
C LYS A 71 -10.85 9.89 -2.54
N GLY A 72 -9.82 10.36 -3.24
CA GLY A 72 -9.13 9.60 -4.27
C GLY A 72 -8.39 8.39 -3.70
N VAL A 73 -7.76 8.55 -2.53
CA VAL A 73 -7.06 7.47 -1.81
C VAL A 73 -8.06 6.52 -1.14
N ASP A 74 -9.16 7.04 -0.58
CA ASP A 74 -10.23 6.24 0.04
C ASP A 74 -11.23 5.68 -0.98
N ASN A 75 -10.74 5.12 -2.09
CA ASN A 75 -11.59 4.52 -3.11
C ASN A 75 -11.79 3.00 -2.89
N PRO A 76 -12.86 2.40 -3.47
CA PRO A 76 -13.14 0.97 -3.31
C PRO A 76 -12.01 0.05 -3.79
N PHE A 77 -11.24 0.49 -4.79
CA PHE A 77 -10.12 -0.27 -5.34
C PHE A 77 -8.96 -0.34 -4.34
N PHE A 78 -8.56 0.76 -3.69
CA PHE A 78 -7.57 0.76 -2.62
C PHE A 78 -8.05 -0.02 -1.41
N ARG A 79 -9.34 0.10 -1.07
CA ARG A 79 -9.92 -0.69 0.03
C ARG A 79 -9.90 -2.20 -0.25
N TYR A 80 -10.18 -2.60 -1.49
CA TYR A 80 -10.06 -3.99 -1.92
C TYR A 80 -8.59 -4.45 -1.92
N THR A 81 -7.70 -3.63 -2.46
CA THR A 81 -6.25 -3.90 -2.47
C THR A 81 -5.69 -4.06 -1.06
N ALA A 82 -6.17 -3.29 -0.08
CA ALA A 82 -5.81 -3.44 1.32
C ALA A 82 -6.22 -4.82 1.88
N ASN A 83 -7.39 -5.34 1.49
CA ASN A 83 -7.84 -6.68 1.90
C ASN A 83 -6.96 -7.79 1.29
N VAL A 84 -6.53 -7.64 0.04
CA VAL A 84 -5.67 -8.65 -0.63
C VAL A 84 -4.17 -8.37 -0.43
N SER A 85 -3.80 -7.35 0.33
CA SER A 85 -2.42 -6.86 0.46
C SER A 85 -1.46 -7.91 1.01
N PHE A 86 -1.92 -8.71 1.98
CA PHE A 86 -1.12 -9.80 2.54
C PHE A 86 -0.84 -10.89 1.50
N GLY A 87 -1.87 -11.30 0.75
CA GLY A 87 -1.70 -12.24 -0.36
C GLY A 87 -0.76 -11.68 -1.43
N LEU A 88 -0.96 -10.43 -1.82
CA LEU A 88 -0.10 -9.73 -2.77
C LEU A 88 1.36 -9.77 -2.33
N TYR A 89 1.64 -9.50 -1.05
CA TYR A 89 3.00 -9.51 -0.50
C TYR A 89 3.69 -10.88 -0.65
N ILE A 90 2.97 -11.98 -0.43
CA ILE A 90 3.53 -13.34 -0.59
C ILE A 90 3.71 -13.67 -2.07
N TRP A 91 2.65 -13.51 -2.86
CA TRP A 91 2.61 -13.99 -4.23
C TRP A 91 3.53 -13.21 -5.15
N HIS A 92 3.67 -11.88 -4.99
CA HIS A 92 4.56 -11.12 -5.89
C HIS A 92 6.03 -11.55 -5.78
N ASN A 93 6.54 -11.76 -4.57
CA ASN A 93 7.93 -12.20 -4.36
C ASN A 93 8.16 -13.59 -4.95
N LEU A 94 7.21 -14.51 -4.76
CA LEU A 94 7.28 -15.86 -5.32
C LEU A 94 7.29 -15.81 -6.86
N ILE A 95 6.39 -15.04 -7.46
CA ILE A 95 6.30 -14.91 -8.92
C ILE A 95 7.56 -14.26 -9.50
N ILE A 96 8.10 -13.21 -8.87
CA ILE A 96 9.37 -12.58 -9.28
C ILE A 96 10.50 -13.62 -9.24
N THR A 97 10.58 -14.39 -8.17
CA THR A 97 11.62 -15.44 -8.00
C THR A 97 11.50 -16.51 -9.08
N LEU A 98 10.28 -16.99 -9.37
CA LEU A 98 10.04 -17.99 -10.41
C LEU A 98 10.38 -17.45 -11.81
N LEU A 99 10.02 -16.21 -12.12
CA LEU A 99 10.35 -15.59 -13.40
C LEU A 99 11.86 -15.42 -13.58
N SER A 100 12.56 -15.00 -12.52
CA SER A 100 14.03 -14.89 -12.51
C SER A 100 14.71 -16.26 -12.70
N MET A 101 14.15 -17.32 -12.13
CA MET A 101 14.73 -18.67 -12.23
C MET A 101 14.47 -19.36 -13.58
N TYR A 102 13.28 -19.18 -14.16
CA TYR A 102 12.84 -20.01 -15.30
C TYR A 102 12.71 -19.27 -16.63
N TRP A 103 12.54 -17.94 -16.62
CA TRP A 103 12.09 -17.22 -17.81
C TRP A 103 13.02 -16.10 -18.25
N ILE A 104 13.64 -15.41 -17.30
CA ILE A 104 14.47 -14.23 -17.58
C ILE A 104 15.70 -14.27 -16.67
N GLU A 105 16.78 -14.87 -17.15
CA GLU A 105 18.06 -14.91 -16.43
C GLU A 105 18.59 -13.50 -16.12
N ASP A 106 18.32 -12.52 -16.99
CA ASP A 106 18.70 -11.10 -16.78
C ASP A 106 17.82 -10.34 -15.76
N PHE A 107 16.81 -10.98 -15.16
CA PHE A 107 15.89 -10.30 -14.23
C PHE A 107 16.51 -10.19 -12.83
N HIS A 108 17.59 -9.43 -12.74
CA HIS A 108 18.24 -9.04 -11.49
C HIS A 108 17.70 -7.70 -10.98
N TYR A 109 17.87 -7.44 -9.68
CA TYR A 109 17.56 -6.16 -9.05
C TYR A 109 18.33 -5.03 -9.78
N MET A 110 17.62 -4.03 -10.32
CA MET A 110 18.16 -2.98 -11.21
C MET A 110 18.73 -3.43 -12.57
N GLY A 111 18.50 -4.69 -13.01
CA GLY A 111 19.05 -5.24 -14.25
C GLY A 111 18.32 -4.84 -15.54
N VAL A 112 17.07 -4.38 -15.45
CA VAL A 112 16.29 -3.99 -16.64
C VAL A 112 16.48 -2.51 -16.95
N ALA A 113 17.47 -2.20 -17.78
CA ALA A 113 17.78 -0.82 -18.20
C ALA A 113 16.71 -0.22 -19.15
N GLN A 114 15.93 -1.08 -19.82
CA GLN A 114 14.89 -0.69 -20.78
C GLN A 114 13.54 -0.46 -20.08
N LEU A 115 13.06 0.78 -20.13
CA LEU A 115 11.86 1.22 -19.40
C LEU A 115 10.58 0.55 -19.90
N ASP A 116 10.46 0.32 -21.20
CA ASP A 116 9.36 -0.40 -21.86
C ASP A 116 9.28 -1.86 -21.40
N ARG A 117 10.41 -2.58 -21.44
CA ARG A 117 10.53 -3.96 -20.98
C ARG A 117 10.22 -4.05 -19.47
N TRP A 118 10.75 -3.11 -18.68
CA TRP A 118 10.46 -3.04 -17.24
C TRP A 118 8.98 -2.84 -16.95
N ILE A 119 8.29 -1.95 -17.69
CA ILE A 119 6.84 -1.72 -17.53
C ILE A 119 6.07 -3.01 -17.82
N TRP A 120 6.32 -3.66 -18.96
CA TRP A 120 5.56 -4.85 -19.35
C TRP A 120 5.77 -6.01 -18.40
N ILE A 121 7.01 -6.24 -17.94
CA ILE A 121 7.28 -7.28 -16.96
C ILE A 121 6.60 -6.94 -15.63
N SER A 122 6.75 -5.70 -15.14
CA SER A 122 6.13 -5.28 -13.87
C SER A 122 4.61 -5.40 -13.90
N LEU A 123 3.97 -4.99 -15.00
CA LEU A 123 2.54 -5.15 -15.21
C LEU A 123 2.12 -6.63 -15.24
N GLY A 124 2.91 -7.48 -15.91
CA GLY A 124 2.68 -8.92 -15.95
C GLY A 124 2.75 -9.56 -14.56
N VAL A 125 3.84 -9.29 -13.81
CA VAL A 125 4.00 -9.77 -12.43
C VAL A 125 2.86 -9.29 -11.56
N LEU A 126 2.52 -7.99 -11.62
CA LEU A 126 1.43 -7.43 -10.84
C LEU A 126 0.10 -8.09 -11.18
N ALA A 127 -0.24 -8.23 -12.46
CA ALA A 127 -1.51 -8.84 -12.89
C ALA A 127 -1.64 -10.29 -12.40
N VAL A 128 -0.58 -11.10 -12.56
CA VAL A 128 -0.58 -12.49 -12.11
C VAL A 128 -0.66 -12.57 -10.58
N SER A 129 0.17 -11.80 -9.87
CA SER A 129 0.21 -11.79 -8.41
C SER A 129 -1.12 -11.32 -7.82
N TYR A 130 -1.74 -10.31 -8.42
CA TYR A 130 -3.03 -9.78 -8.00
C TYR A 130 -4.15 -10.78 -8.23
N SER A 131 -4.12 -11.51 -9.35
CA SER A 131 -5.09 -12.56 -9.64
C SER A 131 -5.00 -13.70 -8.63
N ILE A 132 -3.78 -14.17 -8.34
CA ILE A 132 -3.55 -15.26 -7.37
C ILE A 132 -3.88 -14.80 -5.94
N ALA A 133 -3.47 -13.59 -5.56
CA ALA A 133 -3.80 -13.02 -4.26
C ALA A 133 -5.31 -12.86 -4.06
N SER A 134 -6.02 -12.40 -5.09
CA SER A 134 -7.48 -12.31 -5.09
C SER A 134 -8.11 -13.69 -4.91
N LEU A 135 -7.65 -14.69 -5.66
CA LEU A 135 -8.14 -16.07 -5.55
C LEU A 135 -7.89 -16.64 -4.14
N SER A 136 -6.68 -16.45 -3.60
CA SER A 136 -6.30 -16.86 -2.25
C SER A 136 -7.19 -16.22 -1.18
N TYR A 137 -7.50 -14.92 -1.33
CA TYR A 137 -8.40 -14.22 -0.41
C TYR A 137 -9.81 -14.81 -0.42
N PHE A 138 -10.38 -15.09 -1.60
CA PHE A 138 -11.72 -15.66 -1.70
C PHE A 138 -11.78 -17.11 -1.22
N VAL A 139 -10.74 -17.92 -1.46
CA VAL A 139 -10.73 -19.36 -1.15
C VAL A 139 -10.32 -19.65 0.29
N LEU A 140 -9.40 -18.89 0.87
CA LEU A 140 -8.86 -19.16 2.21
C LEU A 140 -9.35 -18.13 3.23
N GLU A 141 -9.21 -16.85 2.92
CA GLU A 141 -9.37 -15.79 3.93
C GLU A 141 -10.84 -15.54 4.28
N LYS A 142 -11.71 -15.34 3.29
CA LYS A 142 -13.17 -15.17 3.51
C LYS A 142 -13.80 -16.30 4.35
N PRO A 143 -13.64 -17.59 4.03
CA PRO A 143 -14.30 -18.65 4.81
C PRO A 143 -13.79 -18.76 6.24
N ILE A 144 -12.51 -18.44 6.49
CA ILE A 144 -11.94 -18.44 7.85
C ILE A 144 -12.49 -17.25 8.66
N LEU A 145 -12.58 -16.06 8.04
CA LEU A 145 -13.15 -14.87 8.66
C LEU A 145 -14.63 -15.05 9.00
N ASP A 146 -15.44 -15.54 8.06
CA ASP A 146 -16.88 -15.80 8.28
C ASP A 146 -17.09 -16.80 9.42
N ARG A 147 -16.27 -17.85 9.48
CA ARG A 147 -16.27 -18.80 10.59
C ARG A 147 -15.96 -18.07 11.90
N SER A 148 -14.92 -17.24 11.96
CA SER A 148 -14.52 -16.50 13.18
C SER A 148 -15.60 -15.52 13.69
N HIS A 149 -16.31 -14.85 12.79
CA HIS A 149 -17.40 -13.93 13.15
C HIS A 149 -18.62 -14.68 13.71
N HIS A 150 -18.94 -15.85 13.15
CA HIS A 150 -19.97 -16.74 13.67
C HIS A 150 -19.65 -17.24 15.11
N TRP A 151 -18.38 -17.56 15.40
CA TRP A 151 -17.92 -17.95 16.74
C TRP A 151 -18.04 -16.81 17.77
N ARG A 152 -17.73 -15.56 17.39
CA ARG A 152 -17.88 -14.39 18.29
C ARG A 152 -19.34 -14.06 18.61
N GLY A 153 -20.22 -14.14 17.61
CA GLY A 153 -21.67 -13.96 17.82
C GLY A 153 -22.23 -14.98 18.80
N SER A 154 -21.83 -16.25 18.64
CA SER A 154 -22.27 -17.36 19.50
C SER A 154 -21.79 -17.20 20.95
N ARG A 155 -20.52 -16.84 21.19
CA ARG A 155 -20.02 -16.59 22.56
C ARG A 155 -20.71 -15.42 23.25
N ARG A 156 -21.01 -14.36 22.52
CA ARG A 156 -21.67 -13.17 23.08
C ARG A 156 -23.12 -13.46 23.47
N TYR A 157 -23.81 -14.31 22.71
CA TYR A 157 -25.15 -14.80 23.03
C TYR A 157 -25.16 -15.64 24.32
N LEU A 158 -24.21 -16.58 24.46
CA LEU A 158 -24.10 -17.43 25.65
C LEU A 158 -23.84 -16.63 26.93
N LYS A 159 -22.91 -15.66 26.88
CA LYS A 159 -22.61 -14.77 28.02
C LYS A 159 -23.82 -13.91 28.44
N ASN A 160 -24.61 -13.41 27.48
CA ASN A 160 -25.82 -12.66 27.78
C ASN A 160 -26.95 -13.52 28.35
N ARG A 161 -26.92 -14.84 28.11
CA ARG A 161 -27.90 -15.78 28.67
C ARG A 161 -27.60 -16.08 30.14
N GLU A 162 -26.34 -16.35 30.47
CA GLU A 162 -25.89 -16.54 31.87
C GLU A 162 -26.20 -15.32 32.75
N ASN A 163 -25.91 -14.11 32.25
CA ASN A 163 -26.19 -12.86 32.98
C ASN A 163 -27.69 -12.55 33.19
N LYS A 164 -28.59 -13.22 32.48
CA LYS A 164 -30.05 -13.06 32.65
C LYS A 164 -30.67 -14.10 33.58
N SER A 165 -29.91 -15.15 33.93
CA SER A 165 -30.34 -16.24 34.81
C SER A 165 -29.75 -16.16 36.22
N ALA A 166 -28.92 -15.14 36.49
CA ALA A 166 -28.43 -14.76 37.81
C ALA A 166 -29.15 -13.50 38.29
#